data_AF-A0A7C5SG03-F1
#
_entry.id   AF-A0A7C5SG03-F1
#
_cell.length_a   1.000
_cell.length_b   1.000
_cell.length_c   1.000
_cell.angle_alpha   90.00
_cell.angle_beta   90.00
_cell.angle_gamma   90.00
#
_symmetry.space_group_name_H-M   'P 1'
#
loop_
_entity.id
_entity.type
_entity.pdbx_description
1 polymer ?
#
loop_
_entity_poly.entity_id
_entity_poly.type
_entity_poly.pdbx_seq_one_letter_code
_entity_poly.pdbx_strand_id
1 'polypeptide(L)'
;MQQITDISRENRFLEGLSGRLTITGVILGVVGLGAAFGLAQGAEGGVHRLWWSYLMNWVFFLSISLGALGFVLIQHLTKAGWSVVLRRIAEALAANTLVCGLLFIPLLFGLHDLYHWLDAEAVAADHILQHKAGFLNLNFFLIRIAFYFVVWIGGSLFLLRTSIRQDQTGDYRLTQRMEAASAPLMFLYALTVTLASFDLLMSLDPHWFSTIFGVYFFAGGFLAFFALLPVIVWWLQGRERLERAITPEHYQDMGKFMFAFLVFWGYIAFSQFMLIWYGNLPEEIGWYVRREAGTWSDIAWLIVVGHFMLPFAFLMSKHVKRRLAILVLAG
;
A
#
# COMPACT_ATOMS: atom_id res chain seq x y z
N MET A 1 15.27 -34.91 -20.06
CA MET A 1 15.93 -34.47 -18.82
C MET A 1 15.83 -32.97 -18.72
N GLN A 2 14.87 -32.43 -17.97
CA GLN A 2 14.86 -31.00 -17.66
C GLN A 2 16.05 -30.72 -16.74
N GLN A 3 17.00 -29.89 -17.17
CA GLN A 3 18.14 -29.46 -16.36
C GLN A 3 17.66 -29.04 -14.97
N ILE A 4 18.31 -29.58 -13.93
CA ILE A 4 18.10 -29.15 -12.55
C ILE A 4 18.73 -27.77 -12.45
N THR A 5 17.92 -26.73 -12.56
CA THR A 5 18.32 -25.32 -12.47
C THR A 5 18.77 -25.02 -11.05
N ASP A 6 20.06 -24.77 -10.88
CA ASP A 6 20.66 -24.39 -9.60
C ASP A 6 20.51 -22.87 -9.39
N ILE A 7 19.54 -22.49 -8.55
CA ILE A 7 19.28 -21.10 -8.18
C ILE A 7 20.45 -20.44 -7.43
N SER A 8 21.45 -21.22 -6.99
CA SER A 8 22.68 -20.67 -6.39
C SER A 8 23.73 -20.25 -7.43
N ARG A 9 23.54 -20.59 -8.72
CA ARG A 9 24.52 -20.37 -9.78
C ARG A 9 24.02 -19.47 -10.92
N GLU A 10 22.71 -19.34 -11.12
CA GLU A 10 22.15 -18.60 -12.26
C GLU A 10 21.22 -17.45 -11.84
N ASN A 11 21.63 -16.22 -12.15
CA ASN A 11 20.76 -15.05 -12.08
C ASN A 11 19.77 -15.05 -13.25
N ARG A 12 18.47 -15.04 -12.97
CA ARG A 12 17.43 -14.93 -14.00
C ARG A 12 16.93 -13.50 -14.13
N PHE A 13 16.89 -13.02 -15.36
CA PHE A 13 16.34 -11.72 -15.71
C PHE A 13 14.99 -11.89 -16.40
N LEU A 14 14.15 -10.86 -16.32
CA LEU A 14 12.90 -10.79 -17.08
C LEU A 14 13.15 -10.44 -18.57
N GLU A 15 14.40 -10.23 -18.99
CA GLU A 15 14.81 -9.99 -20.38
C GLU A 15 13.90 -8.97 -21.09
N GLY A 16 13.53 -9.18 -22.36
CA GLY A 16 12.64 -8.28 -23.10
C GLY A 16 11.19 -8.23 -22.58
N LEU A 17 10.79 -9.14 -21.68
CA LEU A 17 9.44 -9.15 -21.11
C LEU A 17 9.23 -7.94 -20.18
N SER A 18 10.23 -7.54 -19.40
CA SER A 18 10.12 -6.38 -18.51
C SER A 18 9.85 -5.10 -19.31
N GLY A 19 10.62 -4.85 -20.38
CA GLY A 19 10.44 -3.68 -21.23
C GLY A 19 9.05 -3.63 -21.87
N ARG A 20 8.57 -4.77 -22.40
CA ARG A 20 7.22 -4.87 -22.99
C ARG A 20 6.12 -4.59 -21.96
N LEU A 21 6.23 -5.13 -20.75
CA LEU A 21 5.26 -4.90 -19.68
C LEU A 21 5.25 -3.45 -19.22
N THR A 22 6.43 -2.83 -19.06
CA THR A 22 6.53 -1.42 -18.71
C THR A 22 5.89 -0.54 -19.78
N ILE A 23 6.20 -0.77 -21.06
CA ILE A 23 5.62 -0.01 -22.17
C ILE A 23 4.09 -0.19 -22.21
N THR A 24 3.62 -1.43 -22.12
CA THR A 24 2.18 -1.73 -22.13
C THR A 24 1.48 -1.06 -20.94
N GLY A 25 2.08 -1.12 -19.75
CA GLY A 25 1.55 -0.48 -18.55
C GLY A 25 1.51 1.05 -18.66
N VAL A 26 2.54 1.67 -19.22
CA VAL A 26 2.55 3.12 -19.49
C VAL A 26 1.48 3.50 -20.50
N ILE A 27 1.32 2.76 -21.59
CA ILE A 27 0.29 3.01 -22.61
C ILE A 27 -1.10 2.90 -21.97
N LEU A 28 -1.39 1.82 -21.25
CA LEU A 28 -2.66 1.62 -20.58
C LEU A 28 -2.93 2.70 -19.52
N GLY A 29 -1.89 3.11 -18.78
CA GLY A 29 -1.98 4.20 -17.81
C GLY A 29 -2.33 5.54 -18.46
N VAL A 30 -1.63 5.91 -19.54
CA VAL A 30 -1.88 7.17 -20.27
C VAL A 30 -3.27 7.15 -20.92
N VAL A 31 -3.65 6.05 -21.57
CA VAL A 31 -4.99 5.90 -22.17
C VAL A 31 -6.07 5.95 -21.10
N GLY A 32 -5.86 5.27 -19.96
CA GLY A 32 -6.79 5.28 -18.83
C GLY A 32 -6.97 6.67 -18.22
N LEU A 33 -5.88 7.41 -18.03
CA LEU A 33 -5.92 8.79 -17.54
C LEU A 33 -6.62 9.73 -18.53
N GLY A 34 -6.32 9.59 -19.83
CA GLY A 34 -6.99 10.35 -20.89
C GLY A 34 -8.49 10.08 -20.95
N ALA A 35 -8.89 8.81 -20.84
CA ALA A 35 -10.29 8.40 -20.78
C ALA A 35 -10.99 8.93 -19.53
N ALA A 36 -10.34 8.86 -18.36
CA ALA A 36 -10.87 9.39 -17.11
C ALA A 36 -11.11 10.91 -17.20
N PHE A 37 -10.16 11.66 -17.76
CA PHE A 37 -10.31 13.10 -17.99
C PHE A 37 -11.43 13.40 -18.99
N GLY A 38 -11.52 12.63 -20.09
CA GLY A 38 -12.58 12.78 -21.08
C GLY A 38 -13.98 12.53 -20.50
N LEU A 39 -14.13 11.49 -19.66
CA LEU A 39 -15.39 11.21 -18.97
C LEU A 39 -15.73 12.28 -17.92
N ALA A 40 -14.73 12.83 -17.23
CA ALA A 40 -14.93 13.87 -16.23
C ALA A 40 -15.55 15.15 -16.83
N GLN A 41 -15.26 15.49 -18.08
CA GLN A 41 -15.84 16.68 -18.73
C GLN A 41 -17.36 16.56 -18.99
N GLY A 42 -17.89 15.34 -19.08
CA GLY A 42 -19.32 15.09 -19.36
C GLY A 42 -20.11 14.54 -18.18
N ALA A 43 -19.47 14.24 -17.05
CA ALA A 43 -20.12 13.67 -15.87
C ALA A 43 -20.60 14.76 -14.90
N GLU A 44 -21.73 14.52 -14.23
CA GLU A 44 -22.11 15.32 -13.06
C GLU A 44 -20.97 15.35 -12.04
N GLY A 45 -20.70 16.51 -11.42
CA GLY A 45 -19.57 16.68 -10.50
C GLY A 45 -18.19 16.80 -11.15
N GLY A 46 -18.08 16.66 -12.47
CA GLY A 46 -16.96 17.17 -13.26
C GLY A 46 -15.57 16.71 -12.83
N VAL A 47 -14.63 17.65 -12.94
CA VAL A 47 -13.22 17.50 -12.53
C VAL A 47 -13.06 17.28 -11.02
N HIS A 48 -14.00 17.76 -10.19
CA HIS A 48 -13.94 17.52 -8.74
C HIS A 48 -14.01 16.02 -8.42
N ARG A 49 -14.99 15.29 -8.98
CA ARG A 49 -15.10 13.82 -8.79
C ARG A 49 -13.87 13.06 -9.32
N LEU A 50 -13.23 13.58 -10.37
CA LEU A 50 -11.99 13.02 -10.91
C LEU A 50 -10.88 13.03 -9.85
N TRP A 51 -10.69 14.12 -9.12
CA TRP A 51 -9.64 14.22 -8.10
C TRP A 51 -9.85 13.27 -6.92
N TRP A 52 -11.08 13.13 -6.41
CA TRP A 52 -11.40 12.15 -5.36
C TRP A 52 -11.11 10.72 -5.82
N SER A 53 -11.51 10.40 -7.06
CA SER A 53 -11.25 9.08 -7.66
C SER A 53 -9.76 8.85 -7.87
N TYR A 54 -9.02 9.86 -8.32
CA TYR A 54 -7.58 9.80 -8.51
C TYR A 54 -6.86 9.56 -7.18
N LEU A 55 -7.20 10.34 -6.14
CA LEU A 55 -6.61 10.22 -4.82
C LEU A 55 -6.83 8.81 -4.25
N MET A 56 -8.07 8.29 -4.31
CA MET A 56 -8.40 6.94 -3.83
C MET A 56 -7.54 5.87 -4.51
N ASN A 57 -7.48 5.88 -5.85
CA ASN A 57 -6.71 4.90 -6.61
C ASN A 57 -5.20 5.04 -6.37
N TRP A 58 -4.69 6.27 -6.38
CA TRP A 58 -3.29 6.55 -6.14
C TRP A 58 -2.84 6.10 -4.74
N VAL A 59 -3.65 6.38 -3.70
CA VAL A 59 -3.38 5.92 -2.33
C VAL A 59 -3.42 4.39 -2.23
N PHE A 60 -4.32 3.71 -2.95
CA PHE A 60 -4.35 2.25 -2.98
C PHE A 60 -3.06 1.63 -3.54
N PHE A 61 -2.54 2.15 -4.67
CA PHE A 61 -1.26 1.67 -5.22
C PHE A 61 -0.06 2.06 -4.35
N LEU A 62 -0.12 3.23 -3.72
CA LEU A 62 0.87 3.65 -2.73
C LEU A 62 0.88 2.69 -1.53
N SER A 63 -0.29 2.30 -1.00
CA SER A 63 -0.38 1.42 0.18
C SER A 63 0.19 0.03 -0.10
N ILE A 64 0.01 -0.51 -1.31
CA ILE A 64 0.66 -1.77 -1.74
C ILE A 64 2.18 -1.63 -1.71
N SER A 65 2.71 -0.54 -2.29
CA SER A 65 4.16 -0.29 -2.36
C SER A 65 4.76 -0.08 -0.97
N LEU A 66 4.04 0.61 -0.08
CA LEU A 66 4.43 0.80 1.32
C LEU A 66 4.32 -0.50 2.13
N GLY A 67 3.31 -1.34 1.88
CA GLY A 67 3.20 -2.67 2.48
C GLY A 67 4.39 -3.56 2.09
N ALA A 68 4.78 -3.53 0.81
CA ALA A 68 5.97 -4.23 0.32
C ALA A 68 7.26 -3.70 0.97
N LEU A 69 7.43 -2.37 1.09
CA LEU A 69 8.58 -1.77 1.77
C LEU A 69 8.67 -2.19 3.24
N GLY A 70 7.54 -2.10 3.96
CA GLY A 70 7.46 -2.54 5.35
C GLY A 70 7.82 -4.02 5.49
N PHE A 71 7.33 -4.88 4.60
CA PHE A 71 7.68 -6.29 4.57
C PHE A 71 9.20 -6.50 4.39
N VAL A 72 9.83 -5.85 3.40
CA VAL A 72 11.28 -5.98 3.17
C VAL A 72 12.08 -5.56 4.41
N LEU A 73 11.70 -4.45 5.05
CA LEU A 73 12.34 -3.98 6.28
C LEU A 73 12.22 -5.00 7.41
N ILE A 74 11.03 -5.60 7.61
CA ILE A 74 10.81 -6.66 8.60
C ILE A 74 11.73 -7.86 8.31
N GLN A 75 11.82 -8.32 7.06
CA GLN A 75 12.62 -9.50 6.73
C GLN A 75 14.12 -9.31 7.04
N HIS A 76 14.65 -8.11 6.81
CA HIS A 76 16.03 -7.78 7.19
C HIS A 76 16.18 -7.64 8.71
N LEU A 77 15.23 -7.02 9.40
CA LEU A 77 15.24 -6.89 10.86
C LEU A 77 15.24 -8.24 11.58
N THR A 78 14.39 -9.16 11.12
CA THR A 78 14.25 -10.49 11.73
C THR A 78 15.24 -11.51 11.19
N LYS A 79 16.10 -11.11 10.22
CA LYS A 79 17.06 -11.99 9.53
C LYS A 79 16.40 -13.27 8.99
N ALA A 80 15.22 -13.11 8.42
CA ALA A 80 14.39 -14.24 8.04
C ALA A 80 14.93 -14.93 6.77
N GLY A 81 15.10 -16.25 6.84
CA GLY A 81 15.58 -17.07 5.72
C GLY A 81 14.49 -17.57 4.78
N TRP A 82 13.25 -17.71 5.26
CA TRP A 82 12.15 -18.29 4.46
C TRP A 82 11.73 -17.39 3.29
N SER A 83 11.84 -16.07 3.45
CA SER A 83 11.33 -15.10 2.47
C SER A 83 12.34 -14.73 1.39
N VAL A 84 13.53 -15.34 1.37
CA VAL A 84 14.65 -14.91 0.51
C VAL A 84 14.25 -14.90 -0.96
N VAL A 85 13.52 -15.93 -1.43
CA VAL A 85 13.05 -16.03 -2.83
C VAL A 85 11.93 -15.05 -3.16
N LEU A 86 11.18 -14.56 -2.16
CA LEU A 86 10.10 -13.60 -2.33
C LEU A 86 10.57 -12.15 -2.19
N ARG A 87 11.71 -11.94 -1.52
CA ARG A 87 12.21 -10.61 -1.15
C ARG A 87 12.48 -9.74 -2.38
N ARG A 88 13.02 -10.30 -3.48
CA ARG A 88 13.26 -9.54 -4.72
C ARG A 88 11.96 -9.00 -5.33
N ILE A 89 10.87 -9.77 -5.26
CA ILE A 89 9.55 -9.32 -5.73
C ILE A 89 9.05 -8.16 -4.86
N ALA A 90 9.17 -8.31 -3.53
CA ALA A 90 8.78 -7.26 -2.59
C ALA A 90 9.64 -5.99 -2.73
N GLU A 91 10.95 -6.10 -2.93
CA GLU A 91 11.84 -4.96 -3.20
C GLU A 91 11.46 -4.22 -4.49
N ALA A 92 11.08 -4.95 -5.54
CA ALA A 92 10.62 -4.36 -6.79
C ALA A 92 9.28 -3.61 -6.61
N LEU A 93 8.34 -4.20 -5.87
CA LEU A 93 7.08 -3.52 -5.51
C LEU A 93 7.33 -2.30 -4.62
N ALA A 94 8.24 -2.40 -3.66
CA ALA A 94 8.63 -1.27 -2.81
C ALA A 94 9.26 -0.13 -3.61
N ALA A 95 10.04 -0.44 -4.65
CA ALA A 95 10.66 0.56 -5.52
C ALA A 95 9.64 1.35 -6.36
N ASN A 96 8.40 0.86 -6.50
CA ASN A 96 7.32 1.63 -7.12
C ASN A 96 6.95 2.88 -6.32
N THR A 97 7.44 3.08 -5.09
CA THR A 97 7.31 4.36 -4.38
C THR A 97 7.88 5.54 -5.18
N LEU A 98 8.87 5.30 -6.06
CA LEU A 98 9.35 6.29 -7.01
C LEU A 98 8.26 6.68 -8.03
N VAL A 99 7.58 5.68 -8.61
CA VAL A 99 6.49 5.90 -9.56
C VAL A 99 5.32 6.58 -8.86
N CYS A 100 4.95 6.16 -7.64
CA CYS A 100 3.93 6.82 -6.84
C CYS A 100 4.28 8.29 -6.55
N GLY A 101 5.56 8.61 -6.29
CA GLY A 101 6.02 9.98 -6.11
C GLY A 101 5.87 10.83 -7.37
N LEU A 102 6.15 10.28 -8.55
CA LEU A 102 5.90 10.96 -9.84
C LEU A 102 4.40 11.15 -10.10
N LEU A 103 3.59 10.13 -9.81
CA LEU A 103 2.13 10.17 -9.94
C LEU A 103 1.45 11.02 -8.86
N PHE A 104 2.20 11.57 -7.89
CA PHE A 104 1.69 12.59 -6.99
C PHE A 104 1.65 13.97 -7.66
N ILE A 105 2.48 14.23 -8.67
CA ILE A 105 2.56 15.56 -9.31
C ILE A 105 1.20 16.02 -9.85
N PRO A 106 0.40 15.18 -10.54
CA PRO A 106 -0.95 15.58 -10.97
C PRO A 106 -1.87 15.99 -9.82
N LEU A 107 -1.76 15.37 -8.63
CA LEU A 107 -2.58 15.72 -7.47
C LEU A 107 -2.34 17.15 -6.97
N LEU A 108 -1.16 17.73 -7.24
CA LEU A 108 -0.85 19.11 -6.88
C LEU A 108 -1.82 20.12 -7.50
N PHE A 109 -2.36 19.81 -8.69
CA PHE A 109 -3.33 20.66 -9.38
C PHE A 109 -4.76 20.53 -8.83
N GLY A 110 -5.06 19.45 -8.10
CA GLY A 110 -6.37 19.18 -7.49
C GLY A 110 -6.43 19.39 -5.99
N LEU A 111 -5.38 19.92 -5.35
CA LEU A 111 -5.34 20.05 -3.89
C LEU A 111 -6.47 20.91 -3.33
N HIS A 112 -6.75 22.06 -3.95
CA HIS A 112 -7.83 22.96 -3.52
C HIS A 112 -9.22 22.33 -3.66
N ASP A 113 -9.41 21.42 -4.63
CA ASP A 113 -10.64 20.67 -4.79
C ASP A 113 -10.79 19.57 -3.72
N LEU A 114 -9.69 19.00 -3.26
CA LEU A 114 -9.68 17.87 -2.31
C LEU A 114 -9.76 18.33 -0.86
N TYR A 115 -9.05 19.40 -0.52
CA TYR A 115 -8.77 19.78 0.85
C TYR A 115 -9.37 21.13 1.19
N HIS A 116 -10.52 21.11 1.89
CA HIS A 116 -11.24 22.30 2.33
C HIS A 116 -10.40 23.23 3.23
N TRP A 117 -9.43 22.68 3.96
CA TRP A 117 -8.51 23.46 4.81
C TRP A 117 -7.50 24.33 4.01
N LEU A 118 -7.50 24.25 2.68
CA LEU A 118 -6.75 25.18 1.81
C LEU A 118 -7.52 26.45 1.45
N ASP A 119 -8.83 26.49 1.68
CA ASP A 119 -9.64 27.67 1.43
C ASP A 119 -9.51 28.65 2.62
N ALA A 120 -9.02 29.85 2.32
CA ALA A 120 -8.76 30.89 3.31
C ALA A 120 -10.04 31.40 3.98
N GLU A 121 -11.16 31.47 3.26
CA GLU A 121 -12.44 31.91 3.83
C GLU A 121 -12.97 30.86 4.81
N ALA A 122 -12.87 29.59 4.44
CA ALA A 122 -13.24 28.47 5.29
C ALA A 122 -12.38 28.40 6.57
N VAL A 123 -11.07 28.59 6.46
CA VAL A 123 -10.18 28.65 7.63
C VAL A 123 -10.51 29.88 8.50
N ALA A 124 -10.83 31.03 7.92
CA ALA A 124 -11.20 32.21 8.70
C ALA A 124 -12.54 32.05 9.44
N ALA A 125 -13.48 31.30 8.87
CA ALA A 125 -14.80 31.05 9.45
C ALA A 125 -14.80 29.96 10.55
N ASP A 126 -13.84 29.04 10.54
CA ASP A 126 -13.85 27.86 11.39
C ASP A 126 -12.68 27.79 12.39
N HIS A 127 -13.02 27.91 13.68
CA HIS A 127 -12.08 27.84 14.79
C HIS A 127 -11.26 26.53 14.84
N ILE A 128 -11.80 25.38 14.42
CA ILE A 128 -11.09 24.10 14.40
C ILE A 128 -9.99 24.12 13.35
N LEU A 129 -10.30 24.65 12.16
CA LEU A 129 -9.31 24.82 11.10
C LEU A 129 -8.20 25.80 11.50
N GLN A 130 -8.53 26.90 12.19
CA GLN A 130 -7.53 27.82 12.72
C GLN A 130 -6.58 27.13 13.70
N HIS A 131 -7.12 26.31 14.61
CA HIS A 131 -6.31 25.57 15.57
C HIS A 131 -5.43 24.51 14.89
N LYS A 132 -5.85 23.95 13.75
CA LYS A 132 -5.10 22.97 12.98
C LYS A 132 -4.16 23.59 11.93
N ALA A 133 -4.23 24.89 11.66
CA ALA A 133 -3.47 25.57 10.60
C ALA A 133 -1.95 25.45 10.77
N GLY A 134 -1.46 25.28 12.00
CA GLY A 134 -0.04 25.00 12.27
C GLY A 134 0.44 23.70 11.61
N PHE A 135 -0.43 22.70 11.47
CA PHE A 135 -0.16 21.43 10.79
C PHE A 135 -0.74 21.40 9.37
N LEU A 136 -1.99 21.82 9.20
CA LEU A 136 -2.73 21.85 7.93
C LEU A 136 -2.56 23.22 7.25
N ASN A 137 -1.41 23.40 6.59
CA ASN A 137 -1.18 24.50 5.66
C ASN A 137 -0.37 23.99 4.46
N LEU A 138 -0.52 24.65 3.32
CA LEU A 138 0.05 24.18 2.05
C LEU A 138 1.57 23.98 2.14
N ASN A 139 2.31 24.95 2.67
CA ASN A 139 3.77 24.91 2.71
C ASN A 139 4.27 23.74 3.56
N PHE A 140 3.74 23.59 4.77
CA PHE A 140 4.17 22.52 5.67
C PHE A 140 3.70 21.15 5.19
N PHE A 141 2.50 21.06 4.60
CA PHE A 141 2.01 19.84 3.93
C PHE A 141 2.96 19.39 2.82
N LEU A 142 3.37 20.28 1.91
CA LEU A 142 4.27 19.94 0.81
C LEU A 142 5.66 19.52 1.31
N ILE A 143 6.18 20.18 2.35
CA ILE A 143 7.45 19.80 2.99
C ILE A 143 7.34 18.38 3.58
N ARG A 144 6.24 18.08 4.28
CA ARG A 144 6.00 16.76 4.86
C ARG A 144 5.88 15.67 3.78
N ILE A 145 5.10 15.92 2.74
CA ILE A 145 4.95 14.98 1.62
C ILE A 145 6.30 14.72 0.93
N ALA A 146 7.09 15.77 0.67
CA ALA A 146 8.43 15.62 0.13
C ALA A 146 9.33 14.78 1.06
N PHE A 147 9.28 15.04 2.37
CA PHE A 147 10.01 14.25 3.37
C PHE A 147 9.59 12.77 3.36
N TYR A 148 8.29 12.47 3.26
CA TYR A 148 7.79 11.09 3.17
C TYR A 148 8.35 10.37 1.96
N PHE A 149 8.29 10.99 0.79
CA PHE A 149 8.84 10.41 -0.44
C PHE A 149 10.36 10.26 -0.39
N VAL A 150 11.09 11.19 0.23
CA VAL A 150 12.54 11.03 0.44
C VAL A 150 12.84 9.80 1.27
N VAL A 151 12.10 9.57 2.36
CA VAL A 151 12.26 8.37 3.21
C VAL A 151 11.90 7.11 2.44
N TRP A 152 10.76 7.07 1.77
CA TRP A 152 10.26 5.85 1.11
C TRP A 152 11.03 5.49 -0.14
N ILE A 153 11.32 6.46 -1.01
CA ILE A 153 12.11 6.26 -2.23
C ILE A 153 13.57 5.99 -1.85
N GLY A 154 14.12 6.75 -0.91
CA GLY A 154 15.47 6.56 -0.41
C GLY A 154 15.66 5.16 0.16
N GLY A 155 14.75 4.73 1.04
CA GLY A 155 14.75 3.41 1.65
C GLY A 155 14.55 2.28 0.64
N SER A 156 13.54 2.36 -0.24
CA SER A 156 13.24 1.31 -1.21
C SER A 156 14.36 1.15 -2.24
N LEU A 157 14.90 2.24 -2.79
CA LEU A 157 16.00 2.20 -3.75
C LEU A 157 17.32 1.79 -3.09
N PHE A 158 17.57 2.19 -1.85
CA PHE A 158 18.75 1.72 -1.10
C PHE A 158 18.73 0.21 -0.94
N LEU A 159 17.61 -0.36 -0.47
CA LEU A 159 17.44 -1.80 -0.30
C LEU A 159 17.57 -2.53 -1.64
N LEU A 160 16.82 -2.12 -2.66
CA LEU A 160 16.87 -2.75 -3.98
C LEU A 160 18.27 -2.70 -4.60
N ARG A 161 18.92 -1.53 -4.64
CA ARG A 161 20.25 -1.37 -5.26
C ARG A 161 21.33 -2.14 -4.50
N THR A 162 21.28 -2.16 -3.17
CA THR A 162 22.23 -2.89 -2.34
C THR A 162 22.03 -4.40 -2.49
N SER A 163 20.78 -4.84 -2.53
CA SER A 163 20.41 -6.24 -2.79
C SER A 163 20.85 -6.69 -4.20
N ILE A 164 20.71 -5.87 -5.24
CA ILE A 164 21.23 -6.19 -6.58
C ILE A 164 22.77 -6.27 -6.58
N ARG A 165 23.44 -5.35 -5.88
CA ARG A 165 24.90 -5.38 -5.75
C ARG A 165 25.38 -6.64 -5.03
N GLN A 166 24.63 -7.10 -4.03
CA GLN A 166 24.92 -8.35 -3.33
C GLN A 166 24.90 -9.55 -4.29
N ASP A 167 23.93 -9.62 -5.21
CA ASP A 167 23.87 -10.69 -6.21
C ASP A 167 25.07 -10.65 -7.18
N GLN A 168 25.67 -9.48 -7.39
CA GLN A 168 26.83 -9.28 -8.28
C GLN A 168 28.16 -9.60 -7.59
N THR A 169 28.33 -9.20 -6.33
CA THR A 169 29.62 -9.31 -5.62
C THR A 169 29.71 -10.52 -4.70
N GLY A 170 28.58 -11.08 -4.26
CA GLY A 170 28.53 -12.12 -3.22
C GLY A 170 28.94 -11.64 -1.82
N ASP A 171 29.16 -10.34 -1.61
CA ASP A 171 29.64 -9.81 -0.33
C ASP A 171 28.54 -9.79 0.74
N TYR A 172 28.69 -10.65 1.76
CA TYR A 172 27.75 -10.75 2.88
C TYR A 172 27.64 -9.45 3.71
N ARG A 173 28.66 -8.57 3.67
CA ARG A 173 28.63 -7.28 4.37
C ARG A 173 27.51 -6.37 3.84
N LEU A 174 27.07 -6.57 2.60
CA LEU A 174 25.93 -5.86 2.03
C LEU A 174 24.61 -6.26 2.70
N THR A 175 24.45 -7.54 3.06
CA THR A 175 23.31 -7.98 3.88
C THR A 175 23.35 -7.31 5.25
N GLN A 176 24.50 -7.34 5.94
CA GLN A 176 24.66 -6.70 7.25
C GLN A 176 24.36 -5.19 7.20
N ARG A 177 24.74 -4.52 6.11
CA ARG A 177 24.42 -3.11 5.88
C ARG A 177 22.92 -2.88 5.75
N MET A 178 22.20 -3.74 5.01
CA MET A 178 20.74 -3.65 4.90
C MET A 178 20.05 -3.97 6.24
N GLU A 179 20.52 -4.97 6.98
CA GLU A 179 20.03 -5.31 8.33
C GLU A 179 20.18 -4.12 9.29
N ALA A 180 21.37 -3.52 9.36
CA ALA A 180 21.66 -2.39 10.24
C ALA A 180 20.84 -1.15 9.86
N ALA A 181 20.67 -0.88 8.57
CA ALA A 181 19.86 0.24 8.08
C ALA A 181 18.36 0.03 8.29
N SER A 182 17.89 -1.22 8.33
CA SER A 182 16.45 -1.52 8.43
C SER A 182 15.84 -1.09 9.76
N ALA A 183 16.61 -1.05 10.86
CA ALA A 183 16.12 -0.57 12.16
C ALA A 183 15.73 0.91 12.17
N PRO A 184 16.62 1.87 11.85
CA PRO A 184 16.23 3.28 11.77
C PRO A 184 15.23 3.53 10.64
N LEU A 185 15.33 2.82 9.50
CA LEU A 185 14.37 2.97 8.41
C LEU A 185 12.96 2.49 8.79
N MET A 186 12.83 1.44 9.62
CA MET A 186 11.53 0.98 10.12
C MET A 186 10.85 2.03 10.99
N PHE A 187 11.60 2.70 11.87
CA PHE A 187 11.05 3.79 12.69
C PHE A 187 10.56 4.95 11.82
N LEU A 188 11.39 5.41 10.87
CA LEU A 188 11.02 6.46 9.93
C LEU A 188 9.84 6.05 9.06
N TYR A 189 9.80 4.80 8.59
CA TYR A 189 8.70 4.23 7.84
C TYR A 189 7.40 4.28 8.64
N ALA A 190 7.37 3.76 9.87
CA ALA A 190 6.16 3.73 10.69
C ALA A 190 5.62 5.15 10.99
N LEU A 191 6.52 6.09 11.31
CA LEU A 191 6.17 7.49 11.54
C LEU A 191 5.60 8.15 10.28
N THR A 192 6.31 8.03 9.15
CA THR A 192 5.90 8.67 7.89
C THR A 192 4.64 8.08 7.30
N VAL A 193 4.43 6.76 7.38
CA VAL A 193 3.17 6.11 6.95
C VAL A 193 1.99 6.61 7.76
N THR A 194 2.16 6.74 9.08
CA THR A 194 1.11 7.27 9.97
C THR A 194 0.77 8.71 9.62
N LEU A 195 1.78 9.59 9.55
CA LEU A 195 1.54 11.00 9.24
C LEU A 195 1.00 11.20 7.82
N ALA A 196 1.46 10.40 6.85
CA ALA A 196 0.93 10.44 5.49
C ALA A 196 -0.54 10.03 5.42
N SER A 197 -0.97 9.05 6.22
CA SER A 197 -2.40 8.70 6.30
C SER A 197 -3.23 9.87 6.87
N PHE A 198 -2.66 10.63 7.81
CA PHE A 198 -3.32 11.81 8.37
C PHE A 198 -3.42 12.91 7.33
N ASP A 199 -2.33 13.19 6.63
CA ASP A 199 -2.25 14.22 5.60
C ASP A 199 -3.12 13.92 4.39
N LEU A 200 -3.06 12.69 3.86
CA LEU A 200 -3.67 12.34 2.57
C LEU A 200 -5.12 11.88 2.66
N LEU A 201 -5.53 11.31 3.80
CA LEU A 201 -6.86 10.72 3.94
C LEU A 201 -7.65 11.32 5.09
N MET A 202 -7.07 11.40 6.30
CA MET A 202 -7.80 11.92 7.47
C MET A 202 -8.15 13.40 7.28
N SER A 203 -7.23 14.20 6.71
CA SER A 203 -7.42 15.64 6.51
C SER A 203 -8.49 16.00 5.46
N LEU A 204 -9.02 15.02 4.71
CA LEU A 204 -10.20 15.22 3.84
C LEU A 204 -11.43 15.61 4.66
N ASP A 205 -11.50 15.16 5.93
CA ASP A 205 -12.45 15.65 6.92
C ASP A 205 -11.68 16.21 8.12
N PRO A 206 -11.31 17.51 8.08
CA PRO A 206 -10.46 18.10 9.10
C PRO A 206 -11.16 18.29 10.44
N HIS A 207 -12.48 18.04 10.55
CA HIS A 207 -13.18 18.01 11.83
C HIS A 207 -12.98 16.68 12.56
N TRP A 208 -12.85 15.60 11.79
CA TRP A 208 -12.67 14.26 12.32
C TRP A 208 -11.19 13.98 12.64
N PHE A 209 -10.94 13.15 13.66
CA PHE A 209 -9.61 12.66 13.99
C PHE A 209 -9.69 11.28 14.63
N SER A 210 -8.67 10.45 14.40
CA SER A 210 -8.56 9.15 15.04
C SER A 210 -7.11 8.69 15.08
N THR A 211 -6.60 8.42 16.30
CA THR A 211 -5.18 8.04 16.50
C THR A 211 -4.83 6.72 15.84
N ILE A 212 -5.77 5.75 15.82
CA ILE A 212 -5.57 4.41 15.27
C ILE A 212 -5.60 4.39 13.72
N PHE A 213 -6.01 5.48 13.08
CA PHE A 213 -6.18 5.54 11.63
C PHE A 213 -4.88 5.28 10.85
N GLY A 214 -3.73 5.70 11.39
CA GLY A 214 -2.42 5.37 10.80
C GLY A 214 -2.12 3.86 10.79
N VAL A 215 -2.51 3.17 11.86
CA VAL A 215 -2.37 1.71 11.97
C VAL A 215 -3.36 1.01 11.04
N TYR A 216 -4.57 1.56 10.88
CA TYR A 216 -5.56 1.07 9.93
C TYR A 216 -5.02 1.11 8.49
N PHE A 217 -4.41 2.23 8.09
CA PHE A 217 -3.79 2.38 6.77
C PHE A 217 -2.61 1.43 6.58
N PHE A 218 -1.73 1.31 7.58
CA PHE A 218 -0.61 0.37 7.57
C PHE A 218 -1.08 -1.09 7.42
N ALA A 219 -2.08 -1.52 8.20
CA ALA A 219 -2.62 -2.87 8.15
C ALA A 219 -3.22 -3.18 6.77
N GLY A 220 -3.97 -2.23 6.21
CA GLY A 220 -4.54 -2.33 4.87
C GLY A 220 -3.46 -2.44 3.78
N GLY A 221 -2.39 -1.65 3.88
CA GLY A 221 -1.26 -1.71 2.94
C GLY A 221 -0.54 -3.07 2.96
N PHE A 222 -0.29 -3.62 4.15
CA PHE A 222 0.29 -4.95 4.31
C PHE A 222 -0.64 -6.04 3.76
N LEU A 223 -1.94 -5.98 4.06
CA LEU A 223 -2.92 -6.92 3.53
C LEU A 223 -2.96 -6.87 2.00
N ALA A 224 -3.02 -5.67 1.41
CA ALA A 224 -3.03 -5.49 -0.04
C ALA A 224 -1.75 -6.01 -0.71
N PHE A 225 -0.58 -5.82 -0.08
CA PHE A 225 0.67 -6.42 -0.55
C PHE A 225 0.61 -7.95 -0.54
N PHE A 226 0.17 -8.56 0.56
CA PHE A 226 0.08 -10.02 0.68
C PHE A 226 -1.04 -10.64 -0.17
N ALA A 227 -2.04 -9.86 -0.56
CA ALA A 227 -3.05 -10.23 -1.56
C ALA A 227 -2.46 -10.24 -2.98
N LEU A 228 -1.65 -9.23 -3.33
CA LEU A 228 -1.04 -9.12 -4.66
C LEU A 228 0.13 -10.11 -4.86
N LEU A 229 0.90 -10.41 -3.81
CA LEU A 229 2.11 -11.24 -3.92
C LEU A 229 1.84 -12.64 -4.52
N PRO A 230 0.82 -13.42 -4.08
CA PRO A 230 0.43 -14.68 -4.73
C PRO A 230 0.10 -14.53 -6.22
N VAL A 231 -0.59 -13.44 -6.61
CA VAL A 231 -0.95 -13.17 -8.01
C VAL A 231 0.31 -13.01 -8.87
N ILE A 232 1.30 -12.26 -8.39
CA ILE A 232 2.58 -12.08 -9.08
C ILE A 232 3.34 -13.40 -9.18
N VAL A 233 3.40 -14.16 -8.09
CA VAL A 233 4.06 -15.47 -8.06
C VAL A 233 3.40 -16.43 -9.06
N TRP A 234 2.08 -16.48 -9.11
CA TRP A 234 1.32 -17.28 -10.08
C TRP A 234 1.58 -16.85 -11.52
N TRP A 235 1.59 -15.55 -11.79
CA TRP A 235 1.88 -14.99 -13.10
C TRP A 235 3.32 -15.27 -13.57
N LEU A 236 4.30 -15.29 -12.65
CA LEU A 236 5.70 -15.63 -12.91
C LEU A 236 5.87 -17.13 -13.19
N GLN A 237 5.25 -17.99 -12.37
CA GLN A 237 5.31 -19.44 -12.56
C GLN A 237 4.58 -19.89 -13.82
N GLY A 238 3.48 -19.25 -14.19
CA GLY A 238 2.82 -19.48 -15.48
C GLY A 238 3.67 -19.12 -16.72
N ARG A 239 4.85 -18.52 -16.53
CA ARG A 239 5.85 -18.22 -17.57
C ARG A 239 7.17 -18.97 -17.35
N GLU A 240 7.13 -20.08 -16.62
CA GLU A 240 8.30 -20.94 -16.37
C GLU A 240 9.43 -20.22 -15.60
N ARG A 241 9.06 -19.23 -14.76
CA ARG A 241 9.99 -18.52 -13.87
C ARG A 241 9.71 -18.87 -12.42
N LEU A 242 10.76 -19.10 -11.63
CA LEU A 242 10.69 -19.39 -10.18
C LEU A 242 9.89 -20.64 -9.77
N GLU A 243 9.57 -21.55 -10.70
CA GLU A 243 8.75 -22.75 -10.44
C GLU A 243 9.30 -23.65 -9.33
N ARG A 244 10.62 -23.83 -9.29
CA ARG A 244 11.29 -24.69 -8.30
C ARG A 244 11.80 -23.93 -7.09
N ALA A 245 11.92 -22.60 -7.19
CA ALA A 245 12.43 -21.75 -6.12
C ALA A 245 11.34 -21.46 -5.08
N ILE A 246 10.11 -21.22 -5.53
CA ILE A 246 8.97 -20.94 -4.67
C ILE A 246 8.15 -22.21 -4.52
N THR A 247 8.23 -22.81 -3.35
CA THR A 247 7.60 -24.09 -3.00
C THR A 247 6.25 -23.90 -2.28
N PRO A 248 5.45 -24.97 -2.10
CA PRO A 248 4.21 -24.91 -1.33
C PRO A 248 4.34 -24.39 0.11
N GLU A 249 5.53 -24.50 0.71
CA GLU A 249 5.88 -23.95 2.02
C GLU A 249 5.83 -22.42 1.98
N HIS A 250 6.37 -21.82 0.92
CA HIS A 250 6.32 -20.38 0.70
C HIS A 250 4.89 -19.89 0.48
N TYR A 251 4.06 -20.63 -0.27
CA TYR A 251 2.63 -20.30 -0.41
C TYR A 251 1.93 -20.31 0.94
N GLN A 252 2.23 -21.33 1.77
CA GLN A 252 1.63 -21.45 3.08
C GLN A 252 2.00 -20.26 3.97
N ASP A 253 3.26 -19.82 3.94
CA ASP A 253 3.71 -18.68 4.72
C ASP A 253 3.14 -17.36 4.20
N MET A 254 3.07 -17.16 2.87
CA MET A 254 2.34 -16.04 2.26
C MET A 254 0.87 -16.01 2.71
N GLY A 255 0.19 -17.16 2.69
CA GLY A 255 -1.19 -17.29 3.14
C GLY A 255 -1.37 -17.10 4.65
N LYS A 256 -0.38 -17.47 5.48
CA LYS A 256 -0.38 -17.15 6.92
C LYS A 256 -0.26 -15.66 7.15
N PHE A 257 0.64 -14.98 6.45
CA PHE A 257 0.80 -13.53 6.56
C PHE A 257 -0.44 -12.78 6.07
N MET A 258 -0.99 -13.15 4.91
CA MET A 258 -2.25 -12.58 4.41
C MET A 258 -3.38 -12.76 5.43
N PHE A 259 -3.54 -13.96 5.98
CA PHE A 259 -4.56 -14.22 7.00
C PHE A 259 -4.30 -13.44 8.30
N ALA A 260 -3.05 -13.34 8.75
CA ALA A 260 -2.70 -12.59 9.96
C ALA A 260 -3.00 -11.11 9.80
N PHE A 261 -2.66 -10.51 8.65
CA PHE A 261 -2.96 -9.11 8.38
C PHE A 261 -4.44 -8.86 8.09
N LEU A 262 -5.18 -9.83 7.56
CA LEU A 262 -6.63 -9.77 7.47
C LEU A 262 -7.28 -9.68 8.86
N VAL A 263 -6.86 -10.56 9.78
CA VAL A 263 -7.34 -10.55 11.17
C VAL A 263 -6.93 -9.27 11.89
N PHE A 264 -5.67 -8.84 11.71
CA PHE A 264 -5.18 -7.59 12.29
C PHE A 264 -5.94 -6.38 11.77
N TRP A 265 -6.15 -6.28 10.45
CA TRP A 265 -6.95 -5.22 9.85
C TRP A 265 -8.39 -5.24 10.40
N GLY A 266 -9.02 -6.41 10.46
CA GLY A 266 -10.38 -6.56 10.99
C GLY A 266 -10.48 -6.12 12.46
N TYR A 267 -9.48 -6.47 13.28
CA TYR A 267 -9.37 -6.00 14.65
C TYR A 267 -9.25 -4.48 14.74
N ILE A 268 -8.37 -3.86 13.95
CA ILE A 268 -8.18 -2.40 13.97
C ILE A 268 -9.43 -1.68 13.46
N ALA A 269 -10.03 -2.16 12.37
CA ALA A 269 -11.26 -1.64 11.80
C ALA A 269 -12.41 -1.67 12.81
N PHE A 270 -12.61 -2.83 13.45
CA PHE A 270 -13.65 -2.99 14.45
C PHE A 270 -13.36 -2.18 15.72
N SER A 271 -12.11 -2.13 16.18
CA SER A 271 -11.75 -1.37 17.38
C SER A 271 -11.96 0.13 17.17
N GLN A 272 -11.62 0.67 16.00
CA GLN A 272 -11.91 2.06 15.65
C GLN A 272 -13.41 2.33 15.68
N PHE A 273 -14.19 1.47 15.01
CA PHE A 273 -15.64 1.59 14.96
C PHE A 273 -16.25 1.52 16.36
N MET A 274 -15.94 0.46 17.11
CA MET A 274 -16.54 0.19 18.42
C MET A 274 -16.27 1.32 19.41
N LEU A 275 -15.05 1.86 19.45
CA LEU A 275 -14.72 2.95 20.36
C LEU A 275 -15.46 4.25 20.00
N ILE A 276 -15.53 4.61 18.72
CA ILE A 276 -16.24 5.82 18.28
C ILE A 276 -17.75 5.65 18.47
N TRP A 277 -18.29 4.48 18.14
CA TRP A 277 -19.70 4.16 18.34
C TRP A 277 -20.10 4.17 19.81
N TYR A 278 -19.29 3.57 20.68
CA TYR A 278 -19.54 3.50 22.12
C TYR A 278 -19.39 4.88 22.79
N GLY A 279 -18.36 5.63 22.42
CA GLY A 279 -18.12 6.98 22.95
C GLY A 279 -19.14 8.00 22.48
N ASN A 280 -19.66 7.85 21.25
CA ASN A 280 -20.71 8.67 20.64
C ASN A 280 -20.47 10.19 20.81
N LEU A 281 -19.22 10.61 20.65
CA LEU A 281 -18.85 12.02 20.68
C LEU A 281 -19.29 12.68 19.36
N PRO A 282 -19.97 13.85 19.38
CA PRO A 282 -20.47 14.51 18.18
C PRO A 282 -19.40 14.75 17.10
N GLU A 283 -18.17 15.07 17.52
CA GLU A 283 -17.03 15.36 16.66
C GLU A 283 -16.52 14.12 15.91
N GLU A 284 -16.65 12.93 16.50
CA GLU A 284 -16.09 11.69 15.97
C GLU A 284 -17.14 10.85 15.23
N ILE A 285 -18.38 10.82 15.74
CA ILE A 285 -19.40 9.90 15.22
C ILE A 285 -19.91 10.28 13.83
N GLY A 286 -19.85 11.56 13.46
CA GLY A 286 -20.32 12.04 12.16
C GLY A 286 -19.69 11.32 10.97
N TRP A 287 -18.46 10.82 11.14
CA TRP A 287 -17.77 10.03 10.12
C TRP A 287 -18.42 8.68 9.84
N TYR A 288 -18.90 7.98 10.88
CA TYR A 288 -19.61 6.70 10.77
C TYR A 288 -21.07 6.87 10.42
N VAL A 289 -21.77 7.90 10.95
CA VAL A 289 -23.18 8.16 10.61
C VAL A 289 -23.37 8.31 9.10
N ARG A 290 -22.48 9.04 8.42
CA ARG A 290 -22.52 9.19 6.95
C ARG A 290 -22.21 7.88 6.20
N ARG A 291 -21.49 6.94 6.83
CA ARG A 291 -21.06 5.67 6.26
C ARG A 291 -21.95 4.48 6.61
N GLU A 292 -22.90 4.67 7.51
CA GLU A 292 -23.95 3.70 7.83
C GLU A 292 -25.30 4.04 7.17
N ALA A 293 -25.39 5.21 6.52
CA ALA A 293 -26.60 5.70 5.87
C ALA A 293 -26.60 5.46 4.35
N GLY A 294 -27.80 5.19 3.80
CA GLY A 294 -28.00 5.04 2.36
C GLY A 294 -27.14 3.93 1.74
N THR A 295 -26.64 4.18 0.54
CA THR A 295 -25.78 3.23 -0.21
C THR A 295 -24.47 2.90 0.48
N TRP A 296 -23.99 3.75 1.39
CA TRP A 296 -22.78 3.47 2.17
C TRP A 296 -22.99 2.36 3.19
N SER A 297 -24.22 2.14 3.66
CA SER A 297 -24.57 1.00 4.52
C SER A 297 -24.30 -0.33 3.83
N ASP A 298 -24.69 -0.44 2.55
CA ASP A 298 -24.44 -1.64 1.74
C ASP A 298 -22.94 -1.88 1.55
N ILE A 299 -22.17 -0.81 1.34
CA ILE A 299 -20.70 -0.87 1.24
C ILE A 299 -20.10 -1.31 2.58
N ALA A 300 -20.60 -0.80 3.71
CA ALA A 300 -20.13 -1.21 5.04
C ALA A 300 -20.37 -2.72 5.27
N TRP A 301 -21.55 -3.24 4.93
CA TRP A 301 -21.83 -4.67 4.99
C TRP A 301 -20.98 -5.49 4.01
N LEU A 302 -20.74 -4.98 2.81
CA LEU A 302 -19.83 -5.61 1.85
C LEU A 302 -18.40 -5.68 2.40
N ILE A 303 -17.94 -4.67 3.14
CA ILE A 303 -16.64 -4.70 3.80
C ILE A 303 -16.64 -5.76 4.92
N VAL A 304 -17.65 -5.77 5.80
CA VAL A 304 -17.73 -6.75 6.89
C VAL A 304 -17.78 -8.19 6.35
N VAL A 305 -18.66 -8.48 5.39
CA VAL A 305 -18.86 -9.83 4.89
C VAL A 305 -17.82 -10.20 3.82
N GLY A 306 -17.68 -9.36 2.80
CA GLY A 306 -16.85 -9.62 1.63
C GLY A 306 -15.36 -9.39 1.85
N HIS A 307 -14.97 -8.39 2.65
CA HIS A 307 -13.56 -8.14 2.93
C HIS A 307 -13.05 -8.93 4.14
N PHE A 308 -13.86 -9.10 5.19
CA PHE A 308 -13.44 -9.80 6.40
C PHE A 308 -13.98 -11.24 6.52
N MET A 309 -15.29 -11.45 6.69
CA MET A 309 -15.82 -12.77 7.08
C MET A 309 -15.57 -13.87 6.04
N LEU A 310 -15.80 -13.59 4.76
CA LEU A 310 -15.59 -14.56 3.68
C LEU A 310 -14.09 -14.92 3.52
N PRO A 311 -13.16 -13.95 3.38
CA PRO A 311 -11.74 -14.26 3.33
C PRO A 311 -11.21 -14.91 4.62
N PHE A 312 -11.76 -14.56 5.78
CA PHE A 312 -11.40 -15.18 7.06
C PHE A 312 -11.72 -16.68 7.05
N ALA A 313 -12.97 -17.03 6.72
CA ALA A 313 -13.40 -18.42 6.66
C ALA A 313 -12.63 -19.20 5.59
N PHE A 314 -12.39 -18.58 4.43
CA PHE A 314 -11.66 -19.19 3.33
C PHE A 314 -10.19 -19.45 3.68
N LEU A 315 -9.49 -18.45 4.21
CA LEU A 315 -8.07 -18.55 4.51
C LEU A 315 -7.77 -19.40 5.75
N MET A 316 -8.74 -19.67 6.63
CA MET A 316 -8.55 -20.52 7.82
C MET A 316 -7.94 -21.89 7.48
N SER A 317 -8.32 -22.50 6.34
CA SER A 317 -7.83 -23.82 5.94
C SER A 317 -6.38 -23.82 5.46
N LYS A 318 -5.58 -24.76 5.99
CA LYS A 318 -4.21 -25.04 5.50
C LYS A 318 -4.19 -25.41 4.01
N HIS A 319 -5.24 -26.07 3.52
CA HIS A 319 -5.31 -26.53 2.12
C HIS A 319 -5.39 -25.36 1.14
N VAL A 320 -6.15 -24.31 1.50
CA VAL A 320 -6.23 -23.06 0.73
C VAL A 320 -4.87 -22.41 0.65
N LYS A 321 -4.18 -22.29 1.80
CA LYS A 321 -2.85 -21.65 1.89
C LYS A 321 -1.74 -22.40 1.14
N ARG A 322 -1.88 -23.71 0.86
CA ARG A 322 -0.84 -24.52 0.18
C ARG A 322 -1.02 -24.66 -1.33
N ARG A 323 -2.13 -24.17 -1.90
CA ARG A 323 -2.42 -24.24 -3.34
C ARG A 323 -2.42 -22.85 -3.94
N LEU A 324 -1.41 -22.52 -4.74
CA LEU A 324 -1.21 -21.18 -5.28
C LEU A 324 -2.44 -20.65 -6.03
N ALA A 325 -3.05 -21.45 -6.91
CA ALA A 325 -4.25 -21.03 -7.65
C ALA A 325 -5.43 -20.68 -6.74
N ILE A 326 -5.60 -21.37 -5.61
CA ILE A 326 -6.66 -21.09 -4.64
C ILE A 326 -6.28 -19.86 -3.80
N LEU A 327 -5.01 -19.73 -3.45
CA LEU A 327 -4.50 -18.56 -2.72
C LEU A 327 -4.67 -17.26 -3.52
N VAL A 328 -4.49 -17.32 -4.84
CA VAL A 328 -4.76 -16.22 -5.79
C VAL A 328 -6.22 -15.79 -5.81
N LEU A 329 -7.17 -16.69 -5.55
CA LEU A 329 -8.58 -16.32 -5.46
C LEU A 329 -8.93 -15.62 -4.14
N ALA A 330 -8.09 -15.80 -3.11
CA ALA A 330 -8.29 -15.15 -1.82
C ALA A 330 -7.72 -13.73 -1.76
N GLY A 331 -6.67 -13.46 -2.56
CA GLY A 331 -6.05 -12.14 -2.70
C GLY A 331 -6.75 -11.30 -3.75
#